data_AF-A0A180GIM1-F1
#
_entry.id   AF-A0A180GIM1-F1
#
_cell.length_a   1.000
_cell.length_b   1.000
_cell.length_c   1.000
_cell.angle_alpha   90.00
_cell.angle_beta   90.00
_cell.angle_gamma   90.00
#
_symmetry.space_group_name_H-M   'P 1'
#
loop_
_entity.id
_entity.type
_entity.pdbx_description
1 polymer ?
#
loop_
_entity_poly.entity_id
_entity_poly.type
_entity_poly.pdbx_seq_one_letter_code
_entity_poly.pdbx_strand_id
1 'polypeptide(L)'
;MEASMDDDLTPAEARKLFDDLRQEIANLKINQHQAQPFQPVAPHRSCTQQEMIMENFVKDPLKVHNQLNPRKPILVYKGTNFLVWEAALDRTIRHVLVRQENFTDKPENFNSLTVDKASTVTSLIRNTVVDTLGDIVDSSKLSNPKEVFELLKSKSSWSDPQQKIELLGEVVSLLNDPAPATDSTLSVWARLKSELAQPKLTWDEALGILLQAYFKPPVGVDPIAFESTVSQQLNEKRLSGF
;
A
#
# COMPACT_ATOMS: atom_id res chain seq x y z
N MET A 1 -56.31 16.47 -73.15
CA MET A 1 -57.01 17.52 -72.39
C MET A 1 -58.32 16.93 -71.94
N GLU A 2 -58.66 16.78 -70.67
CA GLU A 2 -58.01 17.02 -69.39
C GLU A 2 -58.97 16.31 -68.42
N ALA A 3 -58.49 15.38 -67.61
CA ALA A 3 -59.31 14.69 -66.62
C ALA A 3 -59.25 15.47 -65.32
N SER A 4 -60.39 16.01 -64.88
CA SER A 4 -60.59 16.58 -63.55
C SER A 4 -62.06 16.44 -63.22
N MET A 5 -62.39 15.38 -62.48
CA MET A 5 -63.60 15.32 -61.68
C MET A 5 -63.13 14.99 -60.27
N ASP A 6 -63.37 15.94 -59.38
CA ASP A 6 -63.07 15.87 -57.96
C ASP A 6 -63.71 14.61 -57.35
N ASP A 7 -62.87 13.74 -56.76
CA ASP A 7 -63.31 12.62 -55.94
C ASP A 7 -63.79 13.19 -54.60
N ASP A 8 -65.02 13.70 -54.59
CA ASP A 8 -65.67 14.26 -53.40
C ASP A 8 -66.05 13.11 -52.46
N LEU A 9 -65.37 13.05 -51.31
CA LEU A 9 -65.59 12.06 -50.27
C LEU A 9 -67.06 12.06 -49.83
N THR A 10 -67.76 10.94 -49.97
CA THR A 10 -69.19 10.92 -49.65
C THR A 10 -69.41 11.12 -48.14
N PRO A 11 -70.55 11.72 -47.70
CA PRO A 11 -70.83 11.92 -46.29
C PRO A 11 -70.83 10.63 -45.45
N ALA A 12 -71.08 9.49 -46.08
CA ALA A 12 -71.02 8.17 -45.44
C ALA A 12 -69.58 7.69 -45.22
N GLU A 13 -68.70 7.92 -46.18
CA GLU A 13 -67.26 7.63 -46.06
C GLU A 13 -66.60 8.54 -45.03
N ALA A 14 -66.96 9.83 -45.01
CA ALA A 14 -66.49 10.77 -44.00
C ALA A 14 -66.87 10.31 -42.58
N ARG A 15 -68.14 9.88 -42.37
CA ARG A 15 -68.60 9.36 -41.07
C ARG A 15 -67.82 8.12 -40.64
N LYS A 16 -67.62 7.18 -41.56
CA LYS A 16 -66.85 5.96 -41.30
C LYS A 16 -65.41 6.28 -40.91
N LEU A 17 -64.78 7.23 -41.60
CA LEU A 17 -63.42 7.69 -41.30
C LEU A 17 -63.32 8.30 -39.90
N PHE A 18 -64.33 9.08 -39.48
CA PHE A 18 -64.40 9.66 -38.14
C PHE A 18 -64.58 8.59 -37.06
N ASP A 19 -65.37 7.56 -37.31
CA ASP A 19 -65.58 6.44 -36.37
C ASP A 19 -64.31 5.60 -36.24
N ASP A 20 -63.63 5.30 -37.35
CA ASP A 20 -62.34 4.60 -37.36
C ASP A 20 -61.27 5.40 -36.59
N LEU A 21 -61.19 6.73 -36.80
CA LEU A 21 -60.26 7.60 -36.09
C LEU A 21 -60.54 7.65 -34.58
N ARG A 22 -61.81 7.68 -34.17
CA ARG A 22 -62.18 7.64 -32.74
C ARG A 22 -61.77 6.33 -32.10
N GLN A 23 -61.91 5.22 -32.81
CA GLN A 23 -61.54 3.89 -32.33
C GLN A 23 -60.02 3.73 -32.24
N GLU A 24 -59.26 4.29 -33.19
CA GLU A 24 -57.81 4.33 -33.14
C GLU A 24 -57.28 5.19 -31.97
N ILE A 25 -57.87 6.37 -31.73
CA ILE A 25 -57.53 7.20 -30.57
C ILE A 25 -57.85 6.47 -29.25
N ALA A 26 -58.97 5.73 -29.19
CA ALA A 26 -59.31 4.93 -28.02
C ALA A 26 -58.27 3.81 -27.79
N ASN A 27 -57.85 3.11 -28.85
CA ASN A 27 -56.82 2.08 -28.79
C ASN A 27 -55.45 2.64 -28.39
N LEU A 28 -55.06 3.81 -28.91
CA LEU A 28 -53.82 4.49 -28.52
C LEU A 28 -53.84 4.93 -27.05
N LYS A 29 -54.99 5.40 -26.55
CA LYS A 29 -55.16 5.71 -25.12
C LYS A 29 -55.07 4.45 -24.26
N ILE A 30 -55.67 3.34 -24.66
CA ILE A 30 -55.57 2.07 -23.92
C ILE A 30 -54.10 1.59 -23.87
N ASN A 31 -53.38 1.68 -24.99
CA ASN A 31 -51.97 1.32 -25.07
C ASN A 31 -51.06 2.27 -24.26
N GLN A 32 -51.40 3.56 -24.13
CA GLN A 32 -50.70 4.48 -23.21
C GLN A 32 -50.92 4.12 -21.73
N HIS A 33 -52.09 3.63 -21.34
CA HIS A 33 -52.36 3.17 -19.97
C HIS A 33 -51.78 1.77 -19.67
N GLN A 34 -51.40 1.00 -20.71
CA GLN A 34 -50.66 -0.26 -20.59
C GLN A 34 -49.13 -0.12 -20.77
N ALA A 35 -48.62 1.10 -20.97
CA ALA A 35 -47.20 1.35 -20.74
C ALA A 35 -46.93 0.99 -19.28
N GLN A 36 -46.12 -0.05 -19.06
CA GLN A 36 -45.68 -0.44 -17.72
C GLN A 36 -45.32 0.83 -16.94
N PRO A 37 -45.77 0.99 -15.68
CA PRO A 37 -45.24 2.07 -14.86
C PRO A 37 -43.72 1.95 -14.94
N PHE A 38 -43.06 3.02 -15.41
CA PHE A 38 -41.62 3.14 -15.35
C PHE A 38 -41.24 2.73 -13.93
N GLN A 39 -40.68 1.53 -13.77
CA GLN A 39 -40.00 1.22 -12.53
C GLN A 39 -38.95 2.31 -12.41
N PRO A 40 -38.90 3.07 -11.30
CA PRO A 40 -37.79 3.97 -11.10
C PRO A 40 -36.54 3.11 -11.24
N VAL A 41 -35.74 3.41 -12.27
CA VAL A 41 -34.43 2.80 -12.48
C VAL A 41 -33.79 2.81 -11.11
N ALA A 42 -33.49 1.62 -10.57
CA ALA A 42 -32.89 1.49 -9.25
C ALA A 42 -31.81 2.57 -9.14
N PRO A 43 -31.84 3.43 -8.10
CA PRO A 43 -30.94 4.57 -8.01
C PRO A 43 -29.55 4.03 -8.28
N HIS A 44 -28.90 4.52 -9.36
CA HIS A 44 -27.54 4.14 -9.67
C HIS A 44 -26.77 4.26 -8.37
N ARG A 45 -26.29 3.13 -7.85
CA ARG A 45 -25.54 3.11 -6.60
C ARG A 45 -24.39 4.07 -6.83
N SER A 46 -24.46 5.24 -6.20
CA SER A 46 -23.42 6.24 -6.32
C SER A 46 -22.16 5.58 -5.78
N CYS A 47 -21.19 5.37 -6.67
CA CYS A 47 -19.88 4.83 -6.31
C CYS A 47 -19.36 5.68 -5.15
N THR A 48 -19.13 5.04 -4.01
CA THR A 48 -18.63 5.75 -2.83
C THR A 48 -17.24 6.30 -3.17
N GLN A 49 -16.84 7.38 -2.50
CA GLN A 49 -15.48 7.92 -2.66
C GLN A 49 -14.41 6.84 -2.43
N GLN A 50 -14.65 5.92 -1.50
CA GLN A 50 -13.78 4.78 -1.25
C GLN A 50 -13.71 3.81 -2.43
N GLU A 51 -14.84 3.47 -3.04
CA GLU A 51 -14.88 2.62 -4.23
C GLU A 51 -14.13 3.27 -5.39
N MET A 52 -14.23 4.59 -5.58
CA MET A 52 -13.44 5.33 -6.58
C MET A 52 -11.94 5.31 -6.28
N ILE A 53 -11.54 5.48 -5.02
CA ILE A 53 -10.13 5.40 -4.60
C ILE A 53 -9.58 4.00 -4.84
N MET A 54 -10.34 2.96 -4.48
CA MET A 54 -9.96 1.57 -4.71
C MET A 54 -9.86 1.26 -6.20
N GLU A 55 -10.82 1.70 -7.01
CA GLU A 55 -10.79 1.51 -8.47
C GLU A 55 -9.55 2.17 -9.09
N ASN A 56 -9.22 3.39 -8.69
CA ASN A 56 -8.00 4.06 -9.11
C ASN A 56 -6.74 3.31 -8.67
N PHE A 57 -6.74 2.75 -7.46
CA PHE A 57 -5.62 1.97 -6.93
C PHE A 57 -5.40 0.67 -7.69
N VAL A 58 -6.48 -0.06 -8.01
CA VAL A 58 -6.40 -1.28 -8.83
C VAL A 58 -5.93 -0.96 -10.25
N LYS A 59 -6.34 0.18 -10.80
CA LYS A 59 -5.95 0.62 -12.16
C LYS A 59 -4.49 1.08 -12.25
N ASP A 60 -4.03 1.88 -11.30
CA ASP A 60 -2.68 2.45 -11.28
C ASP A 60 -2.19 2.64 -9.84
N PRO A 61 -1.68 1.56 -9.21
CA PRO A 61 -1.30 1.59 -7.81
C PRO A 61 -0.13 2.54 -7.52
N LEU A 62 0.81 2.67 -8.48
CA LEU A 62 1.98 3.53 -8.33
C LEU A 62 1.59 5.02 -8.35
N LYS A 63 0.62 5.41 -9.18
CA LYS A 63 0.11 6.78 -9.20
C LYS A 63 -0.55 7.16 -7.88
N VAL A 64 -1.41 6.29 -7.33
CA VAL A 64 -2.03 6.54 -6.01
C VAL A 64 -0.98 6.63 -4.92
N HIS A 65 0.01 5.72 -4.91
CA HIS A 65 1.13 5.77 -3.97
C HIS A 65 1.90 7.09 -4.04
N ASN A 66 2.23 7.54 -5.25
CA ASN A 66 2.98 8.77 -5.48
C ASN A 66 2.21 10.05 -5.10
N GLN A 67 0.88 10.03 -5.20
CA GLN A 67 0.03 11.13 -4.73
C GLN A 67 0.04 11.24 -3.20
N LEU A 68 0.05 10.11 -2.49
CA LEU A 68 0.06 10.07 -1.02
C LEU A 68 1.47 10.25 -0.43
N ASN A 69 2.51 9.96 -1.22
CA ASN A 69 3.90 9.99 -0.79
C ASN A 69 4.73 10.87 -1.74
N PRO A 70 4.79 12.20 -1.52
CA PRO A 70 5.50 13.12 -2.42
C PRO A 70 6.99 12.81 -2.60
N ARG A 71 7.62 12.17 -1.60
CA ARG A 71 9.02 11.75 -1.64
C ARG A 71 9.26 10.51 -2.49
N LYS A 72 8.21 9.77 -2.86
CA LYS A 72 8.25 8.56 -3.71
C LYS A 72 9.39 7.61 -3.33
N PRO A 73 9.44 7.14 -2.08
CA PRO A 73 10.56 6.33 -1.63
C PRO A 73 10.63 5.03 -2.43
N ILE A 74 11.81 4.74 -2.97
CA ILE A 74 12.14 3.47 -3.61
C ILE A 74 13.06 2.71 -2.65
N LEU A 75 12.72 1.47 -2.30
CA LEU A 75 13.56 0.63 -1.45
C LEU A 75 14.89 0.39 -2.13
N VAL A 76 15.98 0.83 -1.50
CA VAL A 76 17.33 0.66 -2.05
C VAL A 76 17.90 -0.71 -1.70
N TYR A 77 18.87 -1.17 -2.49
CA TYR A 77 19.63 -2.38 -2.17
C TYR A 77 20.29 -2.24 -0.78
N LYS A 78 20.27 -3.30 0.04
CA LYS A 78 20.55 -3.30 1.50
C LYS A 78 19.49 -2.62 2.39
N GLY A 79 18.44 -2.01 1.84
CA GLY A 79 17.28 -1.55 2.60
C GLY A 79 17.58 -0.58 3.75
N THR A 80 18.59 0.28 3.62
CA THR A 80 18.89 1.34 4.61
C THR A 80 17.71 2.29 4.82
N ASN A 81 16.87 2.46 3.81
CA ASN A 81 15.64 3.24 3.87
C ASN A 81 14.37 2.40 4.08
N PHE A 82 14.48 1.13 4.51
CA PHE A 82 13.35 0.20 4.61
C PHE A 82 12.18 0.79 5.39
N LEU A 83 12.44 1.43 6.52
CA LEU A 83 11.38 1.97 7.39
C LEU A 83 10.67 3.18 6.76
N VAL A 84 11.41 4.01 6.01
CA VAL A 84 10.82 5.13 5.25
C VAL A 84 9.96 4.60 4.09
N TRP A 85 10.42 3.55 3.42
CA TRP A 85 9.69 2.89 2.35
C TRP A 85 8.45 2.14 2.87
N GLU A 86 8.59 1.37 3.94
CA GLU A 86 7.52 0.65 4.61
C GLU A 86 6.43 1.62 5.06
N ALA A 87 6.78 2.73 5.72
CA ALA A 87 5.82 3.73 6.15
C ALA A 87 5.03 4.35 4.97
N ALA A 88 5.64 4.50 3.80
CA ALA A 88 4.97 5.00 2.60
C ALA A 88 4.03 3.98 1.96
N LEU A 89 4.45 2.71 1.89
CA LEU A 89 3.56 1.61 1.52
C LEU A 89 2.36 1.55 2.46
N ASP A 90 2.63 1.62 3.76
CA ASP A 90 1.64 1.48 4.80
C ASP A 90 0.60 2.60 4.76
N ARG A 91 1.05 3.86 4.57
CA ARG A 91 0.17 5.01 4.30
C ARG A 91 -0.74 4.76 3.11
N THR A 92 -0.21 4.18 2.03
CA THR A 92 -0.98 3.92 0.80
C THR A 92 -2.04 2.87 1.05
N ILE A 93 -1.65 1.73 1.62
CA ILE A 93 -2.54 0.59 1.86
C ILE A 93 -3.63 0.96 2.89
N ARG A 94 -3.28 1.68 3.95
CA ARG A 94 -4.27 2.19 4.91
C ARG A 94 -5.28 3.13 4.29
N HIS A 95 -4.84 4.02 3.39
CA HIS A 95 -5.72 4.95 2.72
C HIS A 95 -6.74 4.22 1.83
N VAL A 96 -6.27 3.29 1.00
CA VAL A 96 -7.15 2.58 0.05
C VAL A 96 -8.04 1.54 0.75
N LEU A 97 -7.57 0.91 1.82
CA LEU A 97 -8.34 -0.08 2.59
C LEU A 97 -9.12 0.51 3.78
N VAL A 98 -9.01 1.82 4.03
CA VAL A 98 -9.65 2.52 5.16
C VAL A 98 -9.31 1.85 6.49
N ARG A 99 -8.01 1.67 6.76
CA ARG A 99 -7.52 1.11 8.02
C ARG A 99 -6.91 2.18 8.91
N GLN A 100 -7.18 2.08 10.21
CA GLN A 100 -6.59 2.96 11.22
C GLN A 100 -5.19 2.51 11.63
N GLU A 101 -5.02 1.22 11.93
CA GLU A 101 -3.73 0.62 12.29
C GLU A 101 -2.84 0.42 11.06
N ASN A 102 -1.52 0.46 11.28
CA ASN A 102 -0.54 0.15 10.25
C ASN A 102 -0.78 -1.26 9.70
N PHE A 103 -0.76 -1.38 8.38
CA PHE A 103 -1.03 -2.62 7.67
C PHE A 103 0.13 -3.61 7.80
N THR A 104 1.39 -3.17 7.72
CA THR A 104 2.58 -4.03 7.74
C THR A 104 2.98 -4.51 9.13
N ASP A 105 2.46 -3.90 10.20
CA ASP A 105 2.73 -4.30 11.59
C ASP A 105 2.36 -5.76 11.88
N LYS A 106 1.32 -6.27 11.20
CA LYS A 106 0.85 -7.65 11.31
C LYS A 106 0.93 -8.30 9.93
N PRO A 107 1.89 -9.21 9.68
CA PRO A 107 2.00 -9.92 8.40
C PRO A 107 0.73 -10.66 7.98
N GLU A 108 -0.14 -10.99 8.93
CA GLU A 108 -1.41 -11.67 8.65
C GLU A 108 -2.47 -10.77 8.01
N ASN A 109 -2.25 -9.45 8.02
CA ASN A 109 -3.08 -8.51 7.29
C ASN A 109 -3.05 -8.80 5.78
N PHE A 110 -1.93 -9.27 5.24
CA PHE A 110 -1.83 -9.65 3.82
C PHE A 110 -2.75 -10.82 3.46
N ASN A 111 -3.02 -11.75 4.38
CA ASN A 111 -3.90 -12.89 4.14
C ASN A 111 -5.38 -12.48 4.03
N SER A 112 -5.73 -11.29 4.55
CA SER A 112 -7.10 -10.76 4.47
C SER A 112 -7.41 -10.06 3.14
N LEU A 113 -6.43 -9.95 2.24
CA LEU A 113 -6.63 -9.34 0.93
C LEU A 113 -7.35 -10.28 -0.02
N THR A 114 -8.30 -9.74 -0.78
CA THR A 114 -8.86 -10.42 -1.95
C THR A 114 -7.81 -10.55 -3.05
N VAL A 115 -7.99 -11.49 -3.99
CA VAL A 115 -6.99 -11.82 -5.02
C VAL A 115 -6.57 -10.60 -5.86
N ASP A 116 -7.53 -9.75 -6.26
CA ASP A 116 -7.32 -8.50 -6.98
C ASP A 116 -6.47 -7.51 -6.19
N LYS A 117 -6.80 -7.31 -4.90
CA LYS A 117 -6.07 -6.42 -4.00
C LYS A 117 -4.67 -6.95 -3.71
N ALA A 118 -4.54 -8.26 -3.50
CA ALA A 118 -3.26 -8.91 -3.25
C ALA A 118 -2.33 -8.72 -4.46
N SER A 119 -2.82 -8.96 -5.68
CA SER A 119 -2.06 -8.74 -6.92
C SER A 119 -1.66 -7.27 -7.10
N THR A 120 -2.58 -6.34 -6.81
CA THR A 120 -2.32 -4.90 -6.88
C THR A 120 -1.26 -4.47 -5.87
N VAL A 121 -1.31 -4.97 -4.64
CA VAL A 121 -0.31 -4.71 -3.60
C VAL A 121 1.04 -5.33 -3.97
N THR A 122 1.08 -6.55 -4.49
CA THR A 122 2.33 -7.15 -5.01
C THR A 122 2.93 -6.27 -6.10
N SER A 123 2.10 -5.79 -7.03
CA SER A 123 2.54 -4.90 -8.11
C SER A 123 3.08 -3.58 -7.55
N LEU A 124 2.42 -2.98 -6.55
CA LEU A 124 2.89 -1.79 -5.87
C LEU A 124 4.28 -2.00 -5.23
N ILE A 125 4.44 -3.10 -4.49
CA ILE A 125 5.70 -3.43 -3.83
C ILE A 125 6.82 -3.55 -4.87
N ARG A 126 6.61 -4.31 -5.96
CA ARG A 126 7.59 -4.47 -7.03
C ARG A 126 7.95 -3.16 -7.73
N ASN A 127 6.99 -2.25 -7.92
CA ASN A 127 7.23 -0.95 -8.55
C ASN A 127 7.88 0.09 -7.62
N THR A 128 8.12 -0.25 -6.35
CA THR A 128 8.73 0.64 -5.37
C THR A 128 10.04 0.09 -4.81
N VAL A 129 10.67 -0.85 -5.50
CA VAL A 129 12.02 -1.33 -5.18
C VAL A 129 12.97 -1.06 -6.35
N VAL A 130 14.28 -0.96 -6.08
CA VAL A 130 15.29 -0.88 -7.14
C VAL A 130 15.38 -2.19 -7.93
N ASP A 131 15.82 -2.11 -9.19
CA ASP A 131 15.91 -3.24 -10.12
C ASP A 131 16.61 -4.46 -9.53
N THR A 132 17.71 -4.28 -8.79
CA THR A 132 18.43 -5.41 -8.17
C THR A 132 17.61 -6.19 -7.15
N LEU A 133 16.72 -5.52 -6.40
CA LEU A 133 15.76 -6.19 -5.52
C LEU A 133 14.58 -6.76 -6.32
N GLY A 134 14.17 -6.07 -7.39
CA GLY A 134 13.18 -6.56 -8.35
C GLY A 134 13.58 -7.90 -8.95
N ASP A 135 14.81 -8.02 -9.43
CA ASP A 135 15.37 -9.26 -10.00
C ASP A 135 15.36 -10.42 -9.00
N ILE A 136 15.67 -10.14 -7.73
CA ILE A 136 15.62 -11.14 -6.64
C ILE A 136 14.17 -11.60 -6.42
N VAL A 137 13.23 -10.66 -6.38
CA VAL A 137 11.80 -10.96 -6.22
C VAL A 137 11.29 -11.77 -7.41
N ASP A 138 11.64 -11.40 -8.64
CA ASP A 138 11.20 -12.11 -9.84
C ASP A 138 11.81 -13.51 -9.92
N SER A 139 13.09 -13.66 -9.56
CA SER A 139 13.76 -14.97 -9.48
C SER A 139 13.14 -15.90 -8.43
N SER A 140 12.59 -15.34 -7.35
CA SER A 140 11.93 -16.11 -6.28
C SER A 140 10.56 -16.67 -6.66
N LYS A 141 9.98 -16.22 -7.80
CA LYS A 141 8.64 -16.62 -8.29
C LYS A 141 7.51 -16.40 -7.28
N LEU A 142 7.71 -15.54 -6.28
CA LEU A 142 6.72 -15.22 -5.27
C LEU A 142 5.61 -14.35 -5.86
N SER A 143 4.37 -14.80 -5.68
CA SER A 143 3.18 -14.11 -6.18
C SER A 143 2.38 -13.47 -5.04
N ASN A 144 2.54 -13.97 -3.82
CA ASN A 144 1.85 -13.49 -2.64
C ASN A 144 2.51 -12.22 -2.09
N PRO A 145 1.77 -11.14 -1.82
CA PRO A 145 2.35 -9.89 -1.32
C PRO A 145 3.02 -10.05 0.06
N LYS A 146 2.53 -10.95 0.92
CA LYS A 146 3.15 -11.28 2.21
C LYS A 146 4.56 -11.82 2.01
N GLU A 147 4.70 -12.81 1.13
CA GLU A 147 5.98 -13.47 0.89
C GLU A 147 6.99 -12.52 0.26
N VAL A 148 6.55 -11.70 -0.71
CA VAL A 148 7.38 -10.67 -1.31
C VAL A 148 7.83 -9.64 -0.28
N PHE A 149 6.91 -9.17 0.57
CA PHE A 149 7.24 -8.22 1.64
C PHE A 149 8.23 -8.81 2.65
N GLU A 150 8.00 -10.02 3.15
CA GLU A 150 8.91 -10.69 4.09
C GLU A 150 10.27 -11.00 3.47
N LEU A 151 10.32 -11.38 2.20
CA LEU A 151 11.58 -11.52 1.46
C LEU A 151 12.35 -10.19 1.43
N LEU A 152 11.69 -9.10 1.03
CA LEU A 152 12.32 -7.78 0.98
C LEU A 152 12.76 -7.29 2.36
N LYS A 153 11.95 -7.55 3.39
CA LYS A 153 12.28 -7.28 4.79
C LYS A 153 13.51 -8.06 5.24
N SER A 154 13.62 -9.35 4.87
CA SER A 154 14.80 -10.16 5.17
C SER A 154 16.06 -9.72 4.42
N LYS A 155 15.90 -9.08 3.25
CA LYS A 155 16.99 -8.53 2.42
C LYS A 155 17.34 -7.09 2.79
N SER A 156 16.44 -6.40 3.49
CA SER A 156 16.74 -5.12 4.10
C SER A 156 17.63 -5.36 5.33
N SER A 157 18.81 -4.77 5.30
CA SER A 157 19.92 -5.03 6.21
C SER A 157 19.66 -4.59 7.66
N TRP A 158 18.47 -4.10 7.99
CA TRP A 158 18.07 -3.77 9.36
C TRP A 158 17.91 -5.00 10.28
N SER A 159 17.82 -6.21 9.73
CA SER A 159 17.95 -7.46 10.49
C SER A 159 19.39 -7.97 10.60
N ASP A 160 20.37 -7.32 9.98
CA ASP A 160 21.78 -7.71 10.02
C ASP A 160 22.48 -7.11 11.25
N PRO A 161 22.98 -7.93 12.19
CA PRO A 161 23.76 -7.46 13.33
C PRO A 161 24.94 -6.57 12.94
N GLN A 162 25.56 -6.77 11.77
CA GLN A 162 26.72 -6.00 11.33
C GLN A 162 26.38 -4.53 11.04
N GLN A 163 25.21 -4.26 10.48
CA GLN A 163 24.77 -2.88 10.24
C GLN A 163 24.45 -2.14 11.53
N LYS A 164 23.90 -2.83 12.53
CA LYS A 164 23.66 -2.25 13.87
C LYS A 164 24.99 -1.93 14.56
N ILE A 165 25.99 -2.80 14.43
CA ILE A 165 27.35 -2.58 14.92
C ILE A 165 27.98 -1.37 14.23
N GLU A 166 27.87 -1.27 12.91
CA GLU A 166 28.43 -0.16 12.12
C GLU A 166 27.80 1.19 12.53
N LEU A 167 26.47 1.25 12.66
CA LEU A 167 25.77 2.47 13.07
C LEU A 167 26.14 2.91 14.49
N LEU A 168 26.20 1.97 15.43
CA LEU A 168 26.65 2.25 16.79
C LEU A 168 28.14 2.63 16.82
N GLY A 169 28.93 2.08 15.92
CA GLY A 169 30.33 2.46 15.79
C GLY A 169 30.53 3.86 15.24
N GLU A 170 29.68 4.32 14.33
CA GLU A 170 29.65 5.73 13.91
C GLU A 170 29.24 6.68 15.04
N VAL A 171 28.35 6.26 15.95
CA VAL A 171 28.04 7.05 17.15
C VAL A 171 29.27 7.16 18.05
N VAL A 172 29.96 6.03 18.30
CA VAL A 172 31.16 5.99 19.13
C VAL A 172 32.28 6.83 18.50
N SER A 173 32.47 6.77 17.18
CA SER A 173 33.49 7.58 16.51
C SER A 173 33.17 9.08 16.58
N LEU A 174 31.90 9.45 16.40
CA LEU A 174 31.46 10.84 16.53
C LEU A 174 31.65 11.39 17.95
N LEU A 175 31.39 10.58 18.98
CA LEU A 175 31.57 10.96 20.39
C LEU A 175 33.05 11.07 20.80
N ASN A 176 33.94 10.32 20.15
CA ASN A 176 35.37 10.32 20.44
C ASN A 176 36.15 11.31 19.57
N ASP A 177 35.51 12.01 18.64
CA ASP A 177 36.15 13.06 17.85
C ASP A 177 36.45 14.29 18.74
N PRO A 178 37.73 14.65 18.96
CA PRO A 178 38.09 15.79 19.79
C PRO A 178 37.88 17.14 19.07
N ALA A 179 37.50 17.14 17.79
CA ALA A 179 37.29 18.35 17.02
C ALA A 179 36.09 19.18 17.55
N PRO A 180 36.13 20.52 17.44
CA PRO A 180 34.96 21.35 17.71
C PRO A 180 33.79 20.97 16.80
N ALA A 181 32.59 20.89 17.37
CA ALA A 181 31.39 20.58 16.61
C ALA A 181 31.14 21.61 15.49
N THR A 182 30.85 21.12 14.29
CA THR A 182 30.50 21.92 13.12
C THR A 182 29.08 21.59 12.64
N ASP A 183 28.58 22.34 11.65
CA ASP A 183 27.30 22.04 11.01
C ASP A 183 27.27 20.63 10.39
N SER A 184 28.42 20.12 9.94
CA SER A 184 28.52 18.74 9.47
C SER A 184 28.39 17.74 10.62
N THR A 185 28.97 18.01 11.80
CA THR A 185 28.80 17.19 13.01
C THR A 185 27.32 17.11 13.41
N LEU A 186 26.61 18.24 13.39
CA LEU A 186 25.17 18.28 13.71
C LEU A 186 24.33 17.54 12.66
N SER A 187 24.72 17.61 11.38
CA SER A 187 24.05 16.88 10.30
C SER A 187 24.25 15.36 10.43
N VAL A 188 25.47 14.91 10.76
CA VAL A 188 25.76 13.51 11.04
C VAL A 188 25.00 13.03 12.26
N TRP A 189 24.97 13.82 13.34
CA TRP A 189 24.18 13.52 14.53
C TRP A 189 22.67 13.42 14.24
N ALA A 190 22.12 14.35 13.46
CA ALA A 190 20.70 14.33 13.08
C ALA A 190 20.36 13.08 12.23
N ARG A 191 21.26 12.70 11.31
CA ARG A 191 21.16 11.44 10.55
C ARG A 191 21.17 10.24 11.48
N LEU A 192 22.20 10.08 12.31
CA LEU A 192 22.36 8.96 13.23
C LEU A 192 21.17 8.85 14.18
N LYS A 193 20.70 9.96 14.74
CA LYS A 193 19.51 10.01 15.60
C LYS A 193 18.26 9.56 14.85
N SER A 194 18.08 9.99 13.60
CA SER A 194 16.96 9.54 12.77
C SER A 194 17.07 8.04 12.48
N GLU A 195 18.25 7.55 12.11
CA GLU A 195 18.49 6.14 11.81
C GLU A 195 18.36 5.24 13.04
N LEU A 196 18.71 5.72 14.25
CA LEU A 196 18.51 5.01 15.51
C LEU A 196 17.09 5.11 16.08
N ALA A 197 16.32 6.14 15.70
CA ALA A 197 14.93 6.30 16.13
C ALA A 197 13.93 5.52 15.25
N GLN A 198 14.29 5.28 13.98
CA GLN A 198 13.52 4.45 13.08
C GLN A 198 13.35 2.99 13.57
N PRO A 199 14.36 2.29 14.09
CA PRO A 199 14.24 0.93 14.62
C PRO A 199 13.62 0.86 16.02
N LYS A 200 12.97 -0.26 16.33
CA LYS A 200 12.71 -0.68 17.72
C LYS A 200 13.99 -1.22 18.38
N LEU A 201 15.14 -0.56 18.19
CA LEU A 201 16.38 -0.90 18.90
C LEU A 201 16.17 -0.55 20.37
N THR A 202 16.13 -1.58 21.22
CA THR A 202 16.05 -1.34 22.66
C THR A 202 17.40 -0.86 23.18
N TRP A 203 17.40 -0.04 24.24
CA TRP A 203 18.65 0.36 24.89
C TRP A 203 19.45 -0.83 25.40
N ASP A 204 18.79 -1.89 25.88
CA ASP A 204 19.47 -3.13 26.25
C ASP A 204 20.19 -3.76 25.05
N GLU A 205 19.54 -3.85 23.89
CA GLU A 205 20.16 -4.36 22.64
C GLU A 205 21.33 -3.48 22.17
N ALA A 206 21.18 -2.16 22.24
CA ALA A 206 22.27 -1.23 21.89
C ALA A 206 23.48 -1.39 22.82
N LEU A 207 23.26 -1.49 24.13
CA LEU A 207 24.32 -1.74 25.11
C LEU A 207 24.98 -3.09 24.89
N GLY A 208 24.20 -4.11 24.58
CA GLY A 208 24.69 -5.45 24.24
C GLY A 208 25.63 -5.46 23.03
N ILE A 209 25.22 -4.79 21.96
CA ILE A 209 26.01 -4.66 20.73
C ILE A 209 27.30 -3.86 21.00
N LEU A 210 27.22 -2.76 21.75
CA LEU A 210 28.41 -2.00 22.15
C LEU A 210 29.36 -2.87 22.99
N LEU A 211 28.82 -3.68 23.90
CA LEU A 211 29.62 -4.57 24.73
C LEU A 211 30.35 -5.63 23.88
N GLN A 212 29.64 -6.24 22.92
CA GLN A 212 30.21 -7.22 21.99
C GLN A 212 31.23 -6.61 21.01
N ALA A 213 30.97 -5.40 20.52
CA ALA A 213 31.81 -4.75 19.51
C ALA A 213 33.08 -4.13 20.08
N TYR A 214 33.03 -3.63 21.32
CA TYR A 214 34.12 -2.82 21.90
C TYR A 214 34.84 -3.47 23.09
N PHE A 215 34.26 -4.49 23.73
CA PHE A 215 34.91 -5.18 24.83
C PHE A 215 35.43 -6.53 24.38
N LYS A 216 36.71 -6.79 24.64
CA LYS A 216 37.30 -8.11 24.44
C LYS A 216 36.83 -9.05 25.56
N PRO A 217 36.62 -10.34 25.26
CA PRO A 217 36.35 -11.32 26.29
C PRO A 217 37.47 -11.34 27.35
N PRO A 218 37.14 -11.58 28.63
CA PRO A 218 38.15 -11.74 29.68
C PRO A 218 39.17 -12.83 29.31
N VAL A 219 40.40 -12.70 29.81
CA VAL A 219 41.48 -13.66 29.53
C VAL A 219 41.04 -15.08 29.94
N GLY A 220 41.06 -16.01 28.98
CA GLY A 220 40.63 -17.40 29.17
C GLY A 220 39.17 -17.71 28.86
N VAL A 221 38.37 -16.71 28.45
CA VAL A 221 36.99 -16.91 27.98
C VAL A 221 36.98 -17.03 26.46
N ASP A 222 36.31 -18.06 25.96
CA ASP A 222 36.13 -18.27 24.52
C ASP A 222 35.27 -17.14 23.91
N PRO A 223 35.67 -16.54 22.77
CA PRO A 223 34.93 -15.44 22.15
C PRO A 223 33.49 -15.79 21.76
N ILE A 224 33.23 -17.01 21.30
CA ILE A 224 31.88 -17.47 20.91
C ILE A 224 31.03 -17.68 22.17
N ALA A 225 31.61 -18.21 23.24
CA ALA A 225 30.95 -18.32 24.53
C ALA A 225 30.59 -16.97 25.14
N PHE A 226 31.47 -15.96 25.01
CA PHE A 226 31.20 -14.59 25.45
C PHE A 226 30.06 -13.96 24.64
N GLU A 227 30.10 -14.06 23.31
CA GLU A 227 29.06 -13.57 22.42
C GLU A 227 27.69 -14.22 22.72
N SER A 228 27.67 -15.53 22.92
CA SER A 228 26.48 -16.31 23.29
C SER A 228 25.93 -15.91 24.66
N THR A 229 26.79 -15.72 25.66
CA THR A 229 26.39 -15.31 27.02
C THR A 229 25.78 -13.90 27.03
N VAL A 230 26.40 -12.95 26.33
CA VAL A 230 25.86 -11.59 26.19
C VAL A 230 24.51 -11.64 25.48
N SER A 231 24.40 -12.41 24.39
CA SER A 231 23.15 -12.58 23.65
C SER A 231 22.04 -13.24 24.49
N GLN A 232 22.38 -14.21 25.35
CA GLN A 232 21.45 -14.88 26.25
C GLN A 232 20.91 -13.91 27.31
N GLN A 233 21.77 -13.13 27.97
CA GLN A 233 21.33 -12.16 28.98
C GLN A 233 20.44 -11.05 28.40
N LEU A 234 20.70 -10.65 27.15
CA LEU A 234 19.86 -9.69 26.44
C LEU A 234 18.47 -10.27 26.10
N ASN A 235 18.39 -11.57 25.80
CA ASN A 235 17.13 -12.25 25.48
C ASN A 235 16.31 -12.63 26.73
N GLU A 236 16.94 -12.99 27.85
CA GLU A 236 16.24 -13.34 29.10
C GLU A 236 15.48 -12.13 29.71
N LYS A 237 16.02 -10.92 29.56
CA LYS A 237 15.34 -9.67 29.93
C LYS A 237 14.09 -9.38 29.08
N ARG A 238 14.06 -9.86 27.83
CA ARG A 238 12.90 -9.70 26.92
C ARG A 238 11.69 -10.53 27.37
N LEU A 239 11.91 -11.59 28.15
CA LEU A 239 10.86 -12.49 28.68
C LEU A 239 10.37 -12.12 30.09
N SER A 240 11.04 -11.19 30.77
CA SER A 240 10.74 -10.79 32.15
C SER A 240 10.06 -9.41 32.27
N GLY A 241 9.80 -8.73 31.15
CA GLY A 241 8.96 -7.53 31.09
C GLY A 241 7.50 -7.85 30.79
N PHE A 242 6.73 -8.19 31.82
CA PHE A 242 5.28 -7.99 31.88
C PHE A 242 4.99 -6.72 32.68
#